data_AF-A0A6N9LAC2-F1
#
_entry.id   AF-A0A6N9LAC2-F1
#
_cell.length_a   1.000
_cell.length_b   1.000
_cell.length_c   1.000
_cell.angle_alpha   90.00
_cell.angle_beta   90.00
_cell.angle_gamma   90.00
#
_symmetry.space_group_name_H-M   'P 1'
#
loop_
_entity.id
_entity.type
_entity.pdbx_description
1 polymer ?
#
loop_
_entity_poly.entity_id
_entity_poly.type
_entity_poly.pdbx_seq_one_letter_code
_entity_poly.pdbx_strand_id
1 'polypeptide(L)' 'IKDPLKDEYLLPIYIGELLRENKLSVKVLEVQDSWFGVTYKEDAPVVKASFKELIDNNVYSTDLFSDIK' A
#
# COMPACT_ATOMS: atom_id res chain seq x y z
N ILE A 1 21.80 4.82 24.62
CA ILE A 1 22.00 5.99 23.74
C ILE A 1 21.22 5.71 22.46
N LYS A 2 20.31 6.59 22.05
CA LYS A 2 19.50 6.44 20.83
C LYS A 2 20.38 6.83 19.62
N ASP A 3 20.43 5.99 18.60
CA ASP A 3 21.22 6.24 17.37
C ASP A 3 20.37 7.07 16.40
N PRO A 4 20.72 8.35 16.14
CA PRO A 4 19.93 9.22 15.27
C PRO A 4 19.81 8.74 13.83
N LEU A 5 20.71 7.87 13.36
CA LEU A 5 20.69 7.33 11.99
C LEU A 5 19.68 6.18 11.81
N LYS A 6 19.13 5.66 12.92
CA LYS A 6 18.10 4.63 12.92
C LYS A 6 16.75 5.16 13.38
N ASP A 7 16.62 6.48 13.56
CA ASP A 7 15.36 7.09 13.96
C ASP A 7 14.39 7.12 12.77
N GLU A 8 13.15 6.73 13.04
CA GLU A 8 12.06 6.74 12.07
C GLU A 8 10.98 7.75 12.50
N TYR A 9 10.42 8.47 11.53
CA TYR A 9 9.26 9.33 11.74
C TYR A 9 8.02 8.69 11.12
N LEU A 10 7.29 7.93 11.93
CA LEU A 10 6.20 7.08 11.48
C LEU A 10 4.88 7.85 11.44
N LEU A 11 4.30 7.98 10.24
CA LEU A 11 2.99 8.63 10.04
C LEU A 11 1.88 8.10 10.97
N PRO A 12 1.73 6.77 11.20
CA PRO A 12 0.68 6.27 12.08
C PRO A 12 0.80 6.77 13.54
N ILE A 13 2.03 6.91 14.04
CA ILE A 13 2.27 7.40 15.40
C ILE A 13 1.88 8.88 15.49
N TYR A 14 2.40 9.69 14.57
CA TYR A 14 2.18 11.13 14.59
C TYR A 14 0.71 11.50 14.35
N ILE A 15 0.05 10.87 13.37
CA ILE A 15 -1.39 11.05 13.16
C ILE A 15 -2.19 10.59 14.38
N GLY A 16 -1.79 9.48 15.01
CA GLY A 16 -2.39 9.00 16.25
C GLY A 16 -2.26 9.97 17.43
N GLU A 17 -1.16 10.70 17.54
CA GLU A 17 -0.97 11.77 18.53
C GLU A 17 -1.94 12.93 18.29
N LEU A 18 -2.00 13.43 17.06
CA LEU A 18 -2.88 14.55 16.69
C LEU A 18 -4.37 14.20 16.88
N LEU A 19 -4.75 12.95 16.65
CA LEU A 19 -6.08 12.43 16.96
C LEU A 19 -6.37 12.46 18.46
N ARG A 20 -5.46 11.95 19.31
CA ARG A 20 -5.61 11.96 20.77
C ARG A 20 -5.68 13.37 21.36
N GLU A 21 -4.96 14.30 20.76
CA GLU A 21 -4.98 15.73 21.14
C GLU A 21 -6.17 16.49 20.56
N ASN A 22 -7.08 15.83 19.81
CA ASN A 22 -8.22 16.44 19.12
C ASN A 22 -7.83 17.58 18.16
N LYS A 23 -6.63 17.53 17.58
CA LYS A 23 -6.10 18.54 16.64
C LYS A 23 -6.55 18.30 15.20
N LEU A 24 -7.00 17.10 14.86
CA LEU A 24 -7.53 16.75 13.55
C LEU A 24 -8.57 15.61 13.64
N SER A 25 -9.23 15.34 12.51
CA SER A 25 -10.07 14.16 12.31
C SER A 25 -9.67 13.45 11.02
N VAL A 26 -9.75 12.11 10.98
CA VAL A 26 -9.47 11.31 9.78
C VAL A 26 -10.74 10.58 9.36
N LYS A 27 -11.09 10.67 8.07
CA LYS A 27 -12.18 9.88 7.47
C LYS A 27 -11.60 8.62 6.85
N VAL A 28 -12.07 7.45 7.28
CA VAL A 28 -11.75 6.17 6.65
C VAL A 28 -12.65 6.00 5.43
N LEU A 29 -12.04 5.77 4.25
CA LEU A 29 -12.76 5.49 3.02
C LEU A 29 -12.75 3.98 2.79
N GLU A 30 -13.92 3.37 2.75
CA GLU A 30 -14.08 1.95 2.45
C GLU A 30 -13.97 1.71 0.95
N VAL A 31 -13.23 0.67 0.57
CA VAL A 31 -13.09 0.20 -0.82
C VAL A 31 -13.39 -1.29 -0.89
N GLN A 32 -13.85 -1.76 -2.05
CA GLN A 32 -14.15 -3.19 -2.28
C GLN A 32 -12.92 -3.96 -2.78
N ASP A 33 -11.85 -3.26 -3.13
CA ASP A 33 -10.62 -3.88 -3.64
C ASP A 33 -9.84 -4.57 -2.53
N SER A 34 -9.20 -5.68 -2.90
CA SER A 34 -8.32 -6.43 -2.00
C SER A 34 -6.87 -6.00 -2.19
N TRP A 35 -6.20 -5.66 -1.09
CA TRP A 35 -4.76 -5.43 -1.11
C TRP A 35 -4.00 -6.76 -1.21
N PHE A 36 -2.99 -6.81 -2.07
CA PHE A 36 -2.04 -7.91 -2.16
C PHE A 36 -0.62 -7.35 -2.31
N GLY A 37 0.35 -8.03 -1.70
CA GLY A 37 1.74 -7.60 -1.67
C GLY A 37 2.66 -8.72 -1.23
N VAL A 38 3.97 -8.51 -1.41
CA VAL A 38 4.99 -9.48 -1.03
C VAL A 38 5.59 -9.05 0.30
N THR A 39 5.28 -9.78 1.37
CA THR A 39 5.94 -9.59 2.68
C THR A 39 7.09 -10.58 2.82
N TYR A 40 6.86 -11.82 2.37
CA TYR A 40 7.86 -12.88 2.28
C TYR A 40 7.98 -13.39 0.84
N LYS A 41 9.08 -14.07 0.54
CA LYS A 41 9.36 -14.55 -0.82
C LYS A 41 8.26 -15.50 -1.34
N GLU A 42 7.64 -16.23 -0.43
CA GLU A 42 6.60 -17.21 -0.66
C GLU A 42 5.27 -16.59 -1.11
N ASP A 43 5.07 -15.28 -0.91
CA ASP A 43 3.87 -14.55 -1.35
C ASP A 43 3.88 -14.26 -2.86
N ALA A 44 5.07 -14.30 -3.50
CA ALA A 44 5.25 -13.93 -4.89
C ALA A 44 4.37 -14.70 -5.90
N PRO A 45 4.13 -16.02 -5.76
CA PRO A 45 3.22 -16.75 -6.64
C PRO A 45 1.77 -16.23 -6.56
N VAL A 46 1.29 -15.91 -5.36
CA VAL A 46 -0.08 -15.38 -5.15
C VAL A 46 -0.21 -14.00 -5.78
N VAL A 47 0.75 -13.10 -5.52
CA VAL A 47 0.75 -11.75 -6.10
C VAL A 47 0.78 -11.80 -7.64
N LYS A 48 1.59 -12.69 -8.24
CA LYS A 48 1.61 -12.88 -9.70
C LYS A 48 0.29 -13.39 -10.25
N ALA A 49 -0.39 -14.29 -9.55
CA ALA A 49 -1.70 -14.77 -9.95
C ALA A 49 -2.74 -13.65 -9.91
N SER A 50 -2.74 -12.80 -8.87
CA SER A 50 -3.62 -11.64 -8.78
C SER A 50 -3.43 -10.66 -9.95
N PHE A 51 -2.18 -10.36 -10.34
CA PHE A 51 -1.94 -9.56 -11.54
C PHE A 51 -2.43 -10.22 -12.83
N LYS A 52 -2.21 -11.53 -12.97
CA LYS A 52 -2.69 -12.29 -14.13
C LYS A 52 -4.21 -12.22 -14.25
N GLU A 53 -4.93 -12.38 -13.15
CA GLU A 53 -6.39 -12.27 -13.12
C GLU A 53 -6.87 -10.87 -13.55
N LEU A 54 -6.22 -9.81 -13.06
CA LEU A 54 -6.56 -8.44 -13.46
C LEU A 54 -6.37 -8.19 -14.97
N ILE A 55 -5.31 -8.77 -15.56
CA ILE A 55 -5.06 -8.70 -17.01
C ILE A 55 -6.08 -9.54 -17.79
N ASP A 56 -6.33 -10.78 -17.35
CA ASP A 56 -7.28 -11.69 -18.01
C ASP A 56 -8.71 -11.09 -17.99
N ASN A 57 -9.04 -10.33 -16.94
CA ASN A 57 -10.29 -9.57 -16.80
C ASN A 57 -10.29 -8.22 -17.55
N ASN A 58 -9.24 -7.90 -18.31
CA ASN A 58 -9.06 -6.64 -19.04
C ASN A 58 -9.12 -5.37 -18.17
N VAL A 59 -8.82 -5.47 -16.87
CA VAL A 59 -8.70 -4.30 -15.98
C VAL A 59 -7.42 -3.52 -16.30
N TYR A 60 -6.34 -4.23 -16.63
CA TYR A 60 -5.07 -3.64 -17.08
C TYR A 60 -4.60 -4.29 -18.39
N SER A 61 -3.90 -3.51 -19.21
CA SER A 61 -3.16 -4.03 -20.37
C SER A 61 -1.97 -4.89 -19.92
N THR A 62 -1.59 -5.86 -20.76
CA THR A 62 -0.36 -6.65 -20.57
C THR A 62 0.89 -5.78 -20.57
N ASP A 63 0.91 -4.75 -21.40
CA ASP A 63 1.90 -3.68 -21.37
C ASP A 63 1.25 -2.39 -20.87
N LEU A 64 1.32 -2.19 -19.55
CA LEU A 64 0.71 -1.06 -18.84
C LEU A 64 1.17 0.31 -19.37
N PHE A 65 2.38 0.39 -19.94
CA PHE A 65 2.99 1.65 -20.36
C PHE A 65 3.09 1.80 -21.88
N SER A 66 2.52 0.88 -22.66
CA SER A 66 2.54 0.92 -24.13
C SER A 66 2.06 2.25 -24.74
N ASP A 67 1.18 2.96 -24.04
CA ASP A 67 0.61 4.24 -24.48
C ASP A 67 1.38 5.48 -23.99
N ILE A 68 2.47 5.30 -23.21
CA ILE A 68 3.30 6.41 -22.72
C ILE A 68 4.51 6.58 -23.64
N LYS A 69 4.57 7.73 -24.34
CA LYS A 69 5.72 8.19 -25.14
C LYS A 69 6.70 9.02 -24.32
#